data_AF-A0A6P5TKY0-F1
#
_entry.id   AF-A0A6P5TKY0-F1
#
_cell.length_a   1.000
_cell.length_b   1.000
_cell.length_c   1.000
_cell.angle_alpha   90.00
_cell.angle_beta   90.00
_cell.angle_gamma   90.00
#
_symmetry.space_group_name_H-M   'P 1'
#
loop_
_entity.id
_entity.type
_entity.pdbx_description
1 polymer ?
#
loop_
_entity_poly.entity_id
_entity_poly.type
_entity_poly.pdbx_seq_one_letter_code
_entity_poly.pdbx_strand_id
1 'polypeptide(L)'
;MRGELNGLKTKTLREQPCAYYVHFFAHQLQLALVVVAKKNIDIASFFTTTNSVVNHVGASCKRRDALRAQLQEELVIAFENDCLITRRGLHQETSLKHVGDTQWSSHYGTIISIISMFSYVIHVLQMITDDNPNDSAGEANKIQREMLTFEFVFHLFLMKAILGLTNDVSQELQKKDQEILNAMALVKLCKEKLHWMRNNGFDVLVDEVSSFCDKHHIDVSTMDEAFILPGRSRRNAPIKTNRHHYHV
;
A
#
# COMPACT_ATOMS: atom_id res chain seq x y z
N MET A 1 20.07 11.41 6.08
CA MET A 1 20.64 12.77 6.22
C MET A 1 21.95 12.87 5.43
N ARG A 2 21.88 13.06 4.11
CA ARG A 2 22.99 13.61 3.30
C ARG A 2 22.50 14.98 2.83
N GLY A 3 22.79 16.02 3.59
CA GLY A 3 22.57 17.40 3.17
C GLY A 3 23.89 18.00 2.69
N GLU A 4 23.82 18.98 1.78
CA GLU A 4 24.99 19.70 1.22
C GLU A 4 25.86 20.36 2.30
N LEU A 5 25.28 20.75 3.42
CA LEU A 5 26.01 21.23 4.58
C LEU A 5 26.37 20.02 5.44
N ASN A 6 27.67 19.67 5.49
CA ASN A 6 28.27 18.68 6.41
C ASN A 6 27.32 18.35 7.58
N GLY A 7 26.59 17.24 7.46
CA GLY A 7 25.33 17.01 8.18
C GLY A 7 25.45 17.13 9.70
N LEU A 8 24.30 17.25 10.40
CA LEU A 8 24.22 17.41 11.86
C LEU A 8 25.21 16.53 12.64
N LYS A 9 25.34 15.25 12.24
CA LYS A 9 26.34 14.31 12.76
C LYS A 9 27.76 14.87 12.76
N THR A 10 28.22 15.42 11.64
CA THR A 10 29.57 15.95 11.47
C THR A 10 29.81 17.17 12.35
N LYS A 11 28.80 18.01 12.56
CA LYS A 11 28.88 19.16 13.49
C LYS A 11 28.97 18.68 14.93
N THR A 12 28.09 17.77 15.34
CA THR A 12 28.10 17.20 16.70
C THR A 12 29.41 16.47 17.04
N LEU A 13 29.98 15.72 16.09
CA LEU A 13 31.27 15.03 16.29
C LEU A 13 32.47 15.98 16.34
N ARG A 14 32.39 17.17 15.73
CA ARG A 14 33.42 18.20 15.86
C ARG A 14 33.40 18.85 17.24
N GLU A 15 32.21 19.07 17.79
CA GLU A 15 32.03 19.65 19.13
C GLU A 15 32.26 18.63 20.25
N GLN A 16 31.87 17.38 20.03
CA GLN A 16 32.04 16.29 20.99
C GLN A 16 32.65 15.05 20.29
N PRO A 17 34.00 14.94 20.26
CA PRO A 17 34.68 13.81 19.61
C PRO A 17 34.34 12.44 20.19
N CYS A 18 33.93 12.39 21.47
CA CYS A 18 33.56 11.16 22.16
C CYS A 18 32.08 10.77 21.94
N ALA A 19 31.29 11.55 21.20
CA ALA A 19 29.88 11.24 20.97
C ALA A 19 29.72 10.00 20.09
N TYR A 20 28.91 9.04 20.52
CA TYR A 20 28.56 7.88 19.71
C TYR A 20 27.28 8.15 18.92
N TYR A 21 27.34 8.04 17.59
CA TYR A 21 26.18 8.21 16.73
C TYR A 21 25.62 6.85 16.30
N VAL A 22 24.37 6.58 16.70
CA VAL A 22 23.62 5.39 16.25
C VAL A 22 22.60 5.83 15.20
N HIS A 23 22.55 5.13 14.07
CA HIS A 23 21.51 5.35 13.07
C HIS A 23 20.15 4.88 13.59
N PHE A 24 19.10 5.62 13.27
CA PHE A 24 17.74 5.23 13.63
C PHE A 24 17.32 3.95 12.90
N PHE A 25 17.15 2.85 13.63
CA PHE A 25 16.89 1.53 13.05
C PHE A 25 15.59 1.47 12.25
N ALA A 26 14.53 2.15 12.72
CA ALA A 26 13.28 2.22 11.97
C ALA A 26 13.46 2.91 10.60
N HIS A 27 14.32 3.93 10.50
CA HIS A 27 14.66 4.56 9.23
C HIS A 27 15.50 3.63 8.33
N GLN A 28 16.37 2.79 8.88
CA GLN A 28 17.14 1.82 8.09
C GLN A 28 16.26 0.71 7.53
N LEU A 29 15.37 0.16 8.37
CA LEU A 29 14.33 -0.78 7.93
C LEU A 29 13.50 -0.17 6.80
N GLN A 30 13.12 1.09 7.00
CA GLN A 30 12.35 1.85 6.02
C GLN A 30 13.07 1.96 4.67
N LEU A 31 14.34 2.35 4.67
CA LEU A 31 15.15 2.45 3.44
C LEU A 31 15.32 1.11 2.73
N ALA A 32 15.54 0.03 3.49
CA ALA A 32 15.70 -1.30 2.93
C ALA A 32 14.44 -1.74 2.16
N LEU A 33 13.26 -1.53 2.75
CA LEU A 33 11.99 -1.83 2.09
C LEU A 33 11.80 -1.03 0.81
N VAL A 34 12.16 0.26 0.80
CA VAL A 34 12.11 1.10 -0.42
C VAL A 34 12.92 0.48 -1.54
N VAL A 35 14.15 0.12 -1.23
CA VAL A 35 15.10 -0.38 -2.22
C VAL A 35 14.65 -1.74 -2.75
N VAL A 36 14.12 -2.61 -1.89
CA VAL A 36 13.64 -3.94 -2.32
C VAL A 36 12.41 -3.80 -3.20
N ALA A 37 11.42 -3.00 -2.81
CA ALA A 37 10.20 -2.81 -3.59
C ALA A 37 10.48 -2.19 -4.97
N LYS A 38 11.36 -1.19 -5.05
CA LYS A 38 11.74 -0.56 -6.33
C LYS A 38 12.50 -1.49 -7.29
N LYS A 39 13.06 -2.60 -6.79
CA LYS A 39 13.73 -3.60 -7.64
C LYS A 39 12.76 -4.58 -8.29
N ASN A 40 11.54 -4.71 -7.75
CA ASN A 40 10.49 -5.50 -8.35
C ASN A 40 9.64 -4.58 -9.24
N ILE A 41 9.55 -4.90 -10.54
CA ILE A 41 8.88 -4.05 -11.53
C ILE A 41 7.38 -3.95 -11.26
N ASP A 42 6.76 -5.08 -10.89
CA ASP A 42 5.31 -5.16 -10.67
C ASP A 42 4.91 -4.34 -9.43
N ILE A 43 5.68 -4.46 -8.35
CA ILE A 43 5.50 -3.64 -7.14
C ILE A 43 5.80 -2.17 -7.41
N ALA A 44 6.83 -1.85 -8.19
CA ALA A 44 7.12 -0.47 -8.56
C ALA A 44 5.96 0.14 -9.37
N SER A 45 5.43 -0.60 -10.34
CA SER A 45 4.27 -0.22 -11.14
C SER A 45 3.03 -0.01 -10.26
N PHE A 46 2.76 -0.94 -9.34
CA PHE A 46 1.68 -0.81 -8.36
C PHE A 46 1.75 0.49 -7.56
N PHE A 47 2.94 0.86 -7.06
CA PHE A 47 3.11 2.13 -6.33
C PHE A 47 2.97 3.36 -7.23
N THR A 48 3.36 3.28 -8.50
CA THR A 48 3.08 4.34 -9.47
C THR A 48 1.58 4.53 -9.65
N THR A 49 0.81 3.47 -9.87
CA THR A 49 -0.66 3.53 -9.98
C THR A 49 -1.28 4.07 -8.69
N THR A 50 -0.84 3.59 -7.52
CA THR A 50 -1.29 4.07 -6.21
C THR A 50 -1.08 5.58 -6.04
N ASN A 51 0.09 6.10 -6.42
CA ASN A 51 0.37 7.53 -6.37
C ASN A 51 -0.54 8.30 -7.33
N SER A 52 -0.76 7.79 -8.55
CA SER A 52 -1.69 8.40 -9.50
C SER A 52 -3.11 8.45 -8.96
N VAL A 53 -3.59 7.39 -8.29
CA VAL A 53 -4.91 7.41 -7.60
C VAL A 53 -5.00 8.57 -6.62
N VAL A 54 -4.02 8.69 -5.71
CA VAL A 54 -4.00 9.76 -4.71
C VAL A 54 -3.97 11.13 -5.36
N ASN A 55 -3.19 11.30 -6.42
CA ASN A 55 -3.10 12.56 -7.15
C ASN A 55 -4.42 12.90 -7.85
N HIS A 56 -5.04 11.97 -8.58
CA HIS A 56 -6.26 12.25 -9.34
C HIS A 56 -7.48 12.48 -8.44
N VAL A 57 -7.64 11.67 -7.39
CA VAL A 57 -8.74 11.82 -6.42
C VAL A 57 -8.49 13.04 -5.51
N GLY A 58 -7.24 13.27 -5.11
CA GLY A 58 -6.84 14.34 -4.20
C GLY A 58 -6.69 15.72 -4.84
N ALA A 59 -6.48 15.82 -6.15
CA ALA A 59 -6.14 17.06 -6.86
C ALA A 59 -7.22 18.15 -6.80
N SER A 60 -8.49 17.79 -6.55
CA SER A 60 -9.60 18.75 -6.55
C SER A 60 -10.37 18.71 -5.24
N CYS A 61 -10.66 19.89 -4.68
CA CYS A 61 -11.56 20.02 -3.53
C CYS A 61 -12.91 19.35 -3.80
N LYS A 62 -13.46 19.52 -5.00
CA LYS A 62 -14.75 18.90 -5.40
C LYS A 62 -14.71 17.38 -5.33
N ARG A 63 -13.60 16.76 -5.75
CA ARG A 63 -13.42 15.30 -5.73
C ARG A 63 -13.26 14.78 -4.31
N ARG A 64 -12.51 15.52 -3.47
CA ARG A 64 -12.41 15.23 -2.03
C ARG A 64 -13.74 15.38 -1.31
N ASP A 65 -14.55 16.37 -1.70
CA ASP A 65 -15.87 16.60 -1.12
C ASP A 65 -16.88 15.54 -1.60
N ALA A 66 -16.84 15.12 -2.87
CA ALA A 66 -17.64 14.00 -3.37
C ALA A 66 -17.30 12.69 -2.66
N LEU A 67 -16.01 12.40 -2.50
CA LEU A 67 -15.51 11.26 -1.72
C LEU A 67 -16.00 11.31 -0.26
N ARG A 68 -16.01 12.51 0.34
CA ARG A 68 -16.52 12.72 1.70
C ARG A 68 -18.03 12.55 1.80
N ALA A 69 -18.78 13.06 0.83
CA ALA A 69 -20.24 12.98 0.80
C ALA A 69 -20.71 11.53 0.69
N GLN A 70 -20.10 10.73 -0.19
CA GLN A 70 -20.44 9.31 -0.33
C GLN A 70 -20.11 8.49 0.93
N LEU A 71 -18.96 8.77 1.58
CA LEU A 71 -18.62 8.15 2.87
C LEU A 71 -19.61 8.50 3.99
N GLN A 72 -20.13 9.73 4.01
CA GLN A 72 -21.11 10.16 5.00
C GLN A 72 -22.47 9.50 4.77
N GLU A 73 -22.89 9.31 3.53
CA GLU A 73 -24.15 8.66 3.17
C GLU A 73 -24.19 7.18 3.58
N GLU A 74 -23.13 6.40 3.30
CA GLU A 74 -23.06 5.02 3.78
C GLU A 74 -22.92 4.90 5.29
N LEU A 75 -22.25 5.84 5.97
CA LEU A 75 -22.22 5.86 7.43
C LEU A 75 -23.63 6.06 8.00
N VAL A 76 -24.44 6.96 7.43
CA VAL A 76 -25.83 7.17 7.82
C VAL A 76 -26.65 5.89 7.61
N ILE A 77 -26.52 5.24 6.46
CA ILE A 77 -27.19 3.96 6.16
C ILE A 77 -26.72 2.84 7.12
N ALA A 78 -25.44 2.79 7.48
CA ALA A 78 -24.90 1.82 8.42
C ALA A 78 -25.36 2.07 9.87
N PHE A 79 -25.58 3.34 10.25
CA PHE A 79 -26.19 3.73 11.52
C PHE A 79 -27.68 3.35 11.58
N GLU A 80 -28.42 3.51 10.48
CA GLU A 80 -29.84 3.14 10.41
C GLU A 80 -30.08 1.63 10.49
N ASN A 81 -29.09 0.82 10.09
CA ASN A 81 -29.16 -0.65 10.11
C ASN A 81 -28.60 -1.30 11.40
N ASP A 82 -28.28 -0.50 12.43
CA ASP A 82 -27.82 -0.92 13.78
C ASP A 82 -26.67 -1.95 13.79
N CYS A 83 -25.81 -1.93 12.76
CA CYS A 83 -24.86 -2.99 12.47
C CYS A 83 -23.43 -2.80 13.02
N LEU A 84 -23.14 -1.86 13.93
CA LEU A 84 -21.77 -1.71 14.45
C LEU A 84 -21.66 -1.39 15.96
N ILE A 85 -20.75 -2.13 16.62
CA ILE A 85 -20.25 -1.85 17.96
C ILE A 85 -19.30 -0.65 17.90
N THR A 86 -19.73 0.44 18.54
CA THR A 86 -19.03 1.72 18.65
C THR A 86 -17.67 1.60 19.35
N ARG A 87 -16.56 1.51 18.59
CA ARG A 87 -15.21 1.73 19.13
C ARG A 87 -14.62 3.04 18.58
N ARG A 88 -14.59 4.04 19.48
CA ARG A 88 -14.13 5.41 19.25
C ARG A 88 -12.67 5.42 18.75
N GLY A 89 -12.46 5.87 17.51
CA GLY A 89 -11.13 6.02 16.90
C GLY A 89 -11.05 5.67 15.41
N LEU A 90 -12.00 4.88 14.89
CA LEU A 90 -12.08 4.51 13.46
C LEU A 90 -12.76 5.57 12.58
N HIS A 91 -13.37 6.60 13.19
CA HIS A 91 -14.14 7.66 12.52
C HIS A 91 -13.37 8.97 12.32
N GLN A 92 -12.04 8.95 12.45
CA GLN A 92 -11.24 10.10 12.01
C GLN A 92 -11.11 10.03 10.49
N GLU A 93 -11.60 11.09 9.84
CA GLU A 93 -11.59 11.34 8.40
C GLU A 93 -10.39 10.71 7.68
N THR A 94 -10.61 9.60 6.97
CA THR A 94 -9.65 9.03 6.03
C THR A 94 -9.64 9.88 4.76
N SER A 95 -8.97 11.03 4.82
CA SER A 95 -8.44 11.61 3.59
C SER A 95 -7.40 10.65 3.00
N LEU A 96 -7.37 10.48 1.68
CA LEU A 96 -6.25 9.82 1.00
C LEU A 96 -4.98 10.57 1.38
N LYS A 97 -4.21 10.01 2.33
CA LYS A 97 -3.02 10.66 2.84
C LYS A 97 -2.04 10.84 1.68
N HIS A 98 -1.63 12.09 1.46
CA HIS A 98 -0.67 12.43 0.43
C HIS A 98 0.64 11.67 0.70
N VAL A 99 1.19 11.05 -0.34
CA VAL A 99 2.49 10.37 -0.24
C VAL A 99 3.57 11.43 -0.06
N GLY A 100 4.37 11.27 0.98
CA GLY A 100 5.67 11.91 1.08
C GLY A 100 6.72 10.89 0.66
N ASP A 101 7.52 11.21 -0.37
CA ASP A 101 8.54 10.34 -0.99
C ASP A 101 9.61 9.79 -0.02
N THR A 102 9.55 10.17 1.25
CA THR A 102 10.56 9.89 2.28
C THR A 102 10.06 8.98 3.42
N GLN A 103 8.79 8.55 3.46
CA GLN A 103 8.27 7.80 4.61
C GLN A 103 7.25 6.72 4.22
N TRP A 104 7.57 5.42 4.29
CA TRP A 104 6.59 4.38 3.93
C TRP A 104 5.50 4.11 4.95
N SER A 105 5.59 4.67 6.16
CA SER A 105 4.40 4.73 7.02
C SER A 105 3.25 5.48 6.31
N SER A 106 3.57 6.43 5.42
CA SER A 106 2.55 7.08 4.58
C SER A 106 1.98 6.12 3.53
N HIS A 107 2.83 5.34 2.84
CA HIS A 107 2.39 4.33 1.87
C HIS A 107 1.49 3.26 2.49
N TYR A 108 1.80 2.78 3.70
CA TYR A 108 0.92 1.84 4.40
C TYR A 108 -0.44 2.48 4.69
N GLY A 109 -0.46 3.71 5.21
CA GLY A 109 -1.71 4.46 5.42
C GLY A 109 -2.52 4.65 4.13
N THR A 110 -1.86 4.99 3.02
CA THR A 110 -2.50 5.14 1.71
C THR A 110 -3.13 3.83 1.23
N ILE A 111 -2.42 2.71 1.35
CA ILE A 111 -2.94 1.39 0.99
C ILE A 111 -4.19 1.06 1.81
N ILE A 112 -4.15 1.28 3.12
CA ILE A 112 -5.31 1.05 4.00
C ILE A 112 -6.49 1.93 3.58
N SER A 113 -6.24 3.21 3.28
CA SER A 113 -7.28 4.12 2.81
C SER A 113 -7.86 3.72 1.45
N ILE A 114 -7.05 3.25 0.51
CA ILE A 114 -7.53 2.76 -0.79
C ILE A 114 -8.40 1.51 -0.62
N ILE A 115 -8.00 0.57 0.25
CA ILE A 115 -8.80 -0.63 0.55
C ILE A 115 -10.15 -0.23 1.18
N SER A 116 -10.13 0.65 2.17
CA SER A 116 -11.36 1.05 2.87
C SER A 116 -12.30 1.88 2.00
N MET A 117 -11.78 2.55 0.98
CA MET A 117 -12.52 3.49 0.13
C MET A 117 -12.62 3.04 -1.33
N PHE A 118 -12.36 1.77 -1.61
CA PHE A 118 -12.12 1.27 -2.96
C PHE A 118 -13.27 1.60 -3.92
N SER A 119 -14.51 1.26 -3.56
CA SER A 119 -15.70 1.56 -4.39
C SER A 119 -15.83 3.05 -4.72
N TYR A 120 -15.57 3.93 -3.74
CA TYR A 120 -15.66 5.37 -3.94
C TYR A 120 -14.55 5.92 -4.82
N VAL A 121 -13.33 5.38 -4.67
CA VAL A 121 -12.22 5.73 -5.55
C VAL A 121 -12.56 5.37 -6.99
N ILE A 122 -13.10 4.17 -7.24
CA ILE A 122 -13.56 3.74 -8.57
C ILE A 122 -14.67 4.66 -9.10
N HIS A 123 -15.63 5.03 -8.26
CA HIS A 123 -16.71 5.95 -8.64
C HIS A 123 -16.21 7.35 -8.99
N VAL A 124 -15.31 7.93 -8.18
CA VAL A 124 -14.72 9.23 -8.47
C VAL A 124 -13.91 9.19 -9.76
N LEU A 125 -13.16 8.11 -10.02
CA LEU A 125 -12.46 7.94 -11.30
C LEU A 125 -13.45 7.85 -12.48
N GLN A 126 -14.58 7.16 -12.31
CA GLN A 126 -15.64 7.10 -13.31
C GLN A 126 -16.21 8.48 -13.63
N MET A 127 -16.55 9.27 -12.60
CA MET A 127 -17.05 10.64 -12.78
C MET A 127 -16.06 11.52 -13.57
N ILE A 128 -14.75 11.38 -13.31
CA ILE A 128 -13.72 12.12 -14.06
C ILE A 128 -13.73 11.73 -15.54
N THR A 129 -13.93 10.44 -15.83
CA THR A 129 -14.02 9.95 -17.21
C THR A 129 -15.27 10.46 -17.93
N ASP A 130 -16.38 10.64 -17.20
CA ASP A 130 -17.66 11.06 -17.76
C ASP A 130 -17.80 12.60 -17.92
N ASP A 131 -17.16 13.39 -17.05
CA ASP A 131 -17.34 14.86 -16.97
C ASP A 131 -16.70 15.67 -18.13
N ASN A 132 -15.72 15.13 -18.88
CA ASN A 132 -15.22 15.64 -20.17
C ASN A 132 -14.06 14.79 -20.73
N PRO A 133 -14.02 14.45 -22.04
CA PRO A 133 -12.89 13.72 -22.65
C PRO A 133 -11.69 14.64 -22.88
N ASN A 134 -10.94 14.93 -21.82
CA ASN A 134 -9.62 15.55 -21.86
C ASN A 134 -8.54 14.52 -21.47
N ASP A 135 -7.27 14.92 -21.47
CA ASP A 135 -6.16 14.03 -21.11
C ASP A 135 -6.31 13.44 -19.69
N SER A 136 -6.94 14.19 -18.77
CA SER A 136 -7.22 13.73 -17.40
C SER A 136 -8.25 12.59 -17.35
N ALA A 137 -9.21 12.56 -18.28
CA ALA A 137 -10.18 11.47 -18.40
C ALA A 137 -9.54 10.18 -18.94
N GLY A 138 -8.62 10.30 -19.90
CA GLY A 138 -7.85 9.16 -20.41
C GLY A 138 -6.98 8.51 -19.33
N GLU A 139 -6.29 9.33 -18.53
CA GLU A 139 -5.49 8.86 -17.39
C GLU A 139 -6.38 8.25 -16.30
N ALA A 140 -7.51 8.87 -15.93
CA ALA A 140 -8.43 8.34 -14.93
C ALA A 140 -9.00 6.98 -15.34
N ASN A 141 -9.41 6.82 -16.61
CA ASN A 141 -9.89 5.54 -17.15
C ASN A 141 -8.79 4.47 -17.12
N LYS A 142 -7.54 4.83 -17.45
CA LYS A 142 -6.40 3.90 -17.34
C LYS A 142 -6.20 3.44 -15.90
N ILE A 143 -6.17 4.37 -14.95
CA ILE A 143 -6.02 4.07 -13.51
C ILE A 143 -7.15 3.16 -13.03
N GLN A 144 -8.39 3.49 -13.39
CA GLN A 144 -9.56 2.69 -13.00
C GLN A 144 -9.48 1.26 -13.53
N ARG A 145 -9.12 1.08 -14.81
CA ARG A 145 -8.93 -0.25 -15.42
C ARG A 145 -7.85 -1.04 -14.71
N GLU A 146 -6.73 -0.41 -14.36
CA GLU A 146 -5.66 -1.06 -13.59
C GLU A 146 -6.15 -1.49 -12.20
N MET A 147 -6.87 -0.62 -11.49
CA MET A 147 -7.41 -0.92 -10.17
C MET A 147 -8.39 -2.10 -10.16
N LEU A 148 -9.15 -2.28 -11.24
CA LEU A 148 -10.12 -3.37 -11.43
C LEU A 148 -9.49 -4.67 -11.96
N THR A 149 -8.18 -4.85 -11.81
CA THR A 149 -7.50 -6.12 -12.12
C THR A 149 -7.22 -6.91 -10.86
N PHE A 150 -7.31 -8.24 -10.96
CA PHE A 150 -6.83 -9.14 -9.91
C PHE A 150 -5.37 -8.85 -9.51
N GLU A 151 -4.52 -8.55 -10.50
CA GLU A 151 -3.12 -8.24 -10.27
C GLU A 151 -2.92 -7.02 -9.36
N PHE A 152 -3.65 -5.92 -9.59
CA PHE A 152 -3.57 -4.74 -8.73
C PHE A 152 -4.04 -5.05 -7.30
N VAL A 153 -5.16 -5.75 -7.16
CA VAL A 153 -5.70 -6.14 -5.84
C VAL A 153 -4.73 -7.08 -5.12
N PHE A 154 -4.14 -8.04 -5.83
CA PHE A 154 -3.14 -8.94 -5.25
C PHE A 154 -1.95 -8.15 -4.69
N HIS A 155 -1.38 -7.23 -5.46
CA HIS A 155 -0.28 -6.38 -4.99
C HIS A 155 -0.70 -5.46 -3.83
N LEU A 156 -1.92 -4.95 -3.85
CA LEU A 156 -2.49 -4.12 -2.79
C LEU A 156 -2.51 -4.86 -1.45
N PHE A 157 -2.99 -6.11 -1.43
CA PHE A 157 -3.06 -6.93 -0.22
C PHE A 157 -1.69 -7.50 0.19
N LEU A 158 -0.85 -7.89 -0.77
CA LEU A 158 0.53 -8.31 -0.50
C LEU A 158 1.31 -7.19 0.20
N MET A 159 1.24 -5.97 -0.34
CA MET A 159 1.92 -4.82 0.26
C MET A 159 1.27 -4.38 1.57
N LYS A 160 -0.05 -4.49 1.74
CA LYS A 160 -0.71 -4.33 3.05
C LYS A 160 -0.10 -5.25 4.10
N ALA A 161 0.08 -6.53 3.79
CA ALA A 161 0.63 -7.50 4.74
C ALA A 161 2.10 -7.22 5.08
N ILE A 162 2.96 -7.03 4.07
CA ILE A 162 4.39 -6.74 4.26
C ILE A 162 4.57 -5.42 5.03
N LEU A 163 3.84 -4.37 4.66
CA LEU A 163 3.97 -3.07 5.28
C LEU A 163 3.33 -2.99 6.65
N GLY A 164 2.25 -3.72 6.91
CA GLY A 164 1.70 -3.84 8.26
C GLY A 164 2.73 -4.43 9.22
N LEU A 165 3.30 -5.59 8.88
CA LEU A 165 4.30 -6.27 9.71
C LEU A 165 5.53 -5.41 10.00
N THR A 166 5.96 -4.60 9.03
CA THR A 166 7.15 -3.76 9.16
C THR A 166 6.86 -2.40 9.78
N ASN A 167 5.65 -1.87 9.61
CA ASN A 167 5.18 -0.66 10.28
C ASN A 167 5.06 -0.89 11.79
N ASP A 168 4.55 -2.05 12.23
CA ASP A 168 4.49 -2.41 13.66
C ASP A 168 5.87 -2.36 14.30
N VAL A 169 6.86 -3.03 13.69
CA VAL A 169 8.26 -2.97 14.16
C VAL A 169 8.80 -1.55 14.11
N SER A 170 8.53 -0.82 13.03
CA SER A 170 8.99 0.56 12.89
C SER A 170 8.50 1.41 14.06
N GLN A 171 7.20 1.36 14.39
CA GLN A 171 6.57 2.09 15.49
C GLN A 171 7.15 1.71 16.86
N GLU A 172 7.30 0.41 17.12
CA GLU A 172 7.90 -0.08 18.36
C GLU A 172 9.35 0.38 18.53
N LEU A 173 10.14 0.41 17.45
CA LEU A 173 11.52 0.91 17.46
C LEU A 173 11.62 2.43 17.68
N GLN A 174 10.52 3.19 17.58
CA GLN A 174 10.52 4.65 17.84
C GLN A 174 10.10 5.00 19.27
N LYS A 175 9.67 4.02 20.07
CA LYS A 175 9.30 4.25 21.47
C LYS A 175 10.51 4.69 22.27
N LYS A 176 10.30 5.67 23.17
CA LYS A 176 11.39 6.29 23.95
C LYS A 176 11.97 5.36 25.02
N ASP A 177 11.18 4.39 25.43
CA ASP A 177 11.43 3.40 26.48
C ASP A 177 11.86 2.03 25.93
N GLN A 178 12.26 1.96 24.65
CA GLN A 178 12.57 0.70 24.01
C GLN A 178 13.97 0.17 24.38
N GLU A 179 14.01 -1.06 24.92
CA GLU A 179 15.25 -1.78 25.20
C GLU A 179 15.78 -2.55 24.00
N ILE A 180 17.11 -2.67 23.90
CA ILE A 180 17.77 -3.34 22.75
C ILE A 180 17.39 -4.82 22.62
N LEU A 181 17.22 -5.53 23.74
CA LEU A 181 16.81 -6.94 23.74
C LEU A 181 15.39 -7.11 23.19
N ASN A 182 14.47 -6.23 23.60
CA ASN A 182 13.10 -6.20 23.08
C ASN A 182 13.07 -5.84 21.60
N ALA A 183 13.87 -4.85 21.17
CA ALA A 183 14.02 -4.50 19.76
C ALA A 183 14.51 -5.69 18.92
N MET A 184 15.51 -6.43 19.39
CA MET A 184 16.00 -7.65 18.72
C MET A 184 14.92 -8.73 18.62
N ALA A 185 14.15 -8.95 19.70
CA ALA A 185 13.05 -9.90 19.71
C ALA A 185 11.95 -9.53 18.68
N LEU A 186 11.60 -8.24 18.58
CA LEU A 186 10.63 -7.75 17.60
C LEU A 186 11.10 -7.94 16.16
N VAL A 187 12.37 -7.63 15.87
CA VAL A 187 12.95 -7.86 14.54
C VAL A 187 12.95 -9.35 14.19
N LYS A 188 13.30 -10.21 15.14
CA LYS A 188 13.25 -11.67 14.96
C LYS A 188 11.82 -12.14 14.66
N LEU A 189 10.84 -11.70 15.45
CA LEU A 189 9.44 -12.04 15.26
C LEU A 189 8.90 -11.58 13.90
N CYS A 190 9.25 -10.36 13.46
CA CYS A 190 8.85 -9.85 12.15
C CYS A 190 9.44 -10.68 11.01
N LYS A 191 10.72 -11.06 11.12
CA LYS A 191 11.37 -11.97 10.16
C LYS A 191 10.65 -13.32 10.12
N GLU A 192 10.31 -13.90 11.27
CA GLU A 192 9.56 -15.17 11.35
C GLU A 192 8.18 -15.06 10.70
N LYS A 193 7.44 -13.98 10.96
CA LYS A 193 6.14 -13.71 10.32
C LYS A 193 6.24 -13.56 8.80
N LEU A 194 7.25 -12.82 8.30
CA LEU A 194 7.48 -12.68 6.86
C LEU A 194 7.85 -14.03 6.22
N HIS A 195 8.67 -14.85 6.89
CA HIS A 195 8.97 -16.20 6.42
C HIS A 195 7.74 -17.10 6.39
N TRP A 196 6.92 -17.04 7.42
CA TRP A 196 5.68 -17.81 7.47
C TRP A 196 4.73 -17.40 6.34
N MET A 197 4.55 -16.08 6.14
CA MET A 197 3.71 -15.55 5.07
C MET A 197 4.18 -16.01 3.70
N ARG A 198 5.50 -16.01 3.45
CA ARG A 198 6.07 -16.49 2.20
C ARG A 198 5.83 -17.99 1.96
N ASN A 199 6.00 -18.82 2.99
CA ASN A 199 6.02 -20.27 2.82
C ASN A 199 4.64 -20.93 2.98
N ASN A 200 3.75 -20.32 3.77
CA ASN A 200 2.46 -20.90 4.14
C ASN A 200 1.29 -19.92 4.00
N GLY A 201 1.56 -18.62 3.83
CA GLY A 201 0.52 -17.58 3.80
C GLY A 201 -0.05 -17.32 2.40
N PHE A 202 0.42 -18.00 1.36
CA PHE A 202 -0.01 -17.74 -0.01
C PHE A 202 -1.50 -18.01 -0.22
N ASP A 203 -1.98 -19.20 0.15
CA ASP A 203 -3.38 -19.55 -0.07
C ASP A 203 -4.31 -18.63 0.75
N VAL A 204 -3.92 -18.29 1.99
CA VAL A 204 -4.65 -17.31 2.83
C VAL A 204 -4.71 -15.92 2.18
N LEU A 205 -3.60 -15.46 1.59
CA LEU A 205 -3.57 -14.18 0.87
C LEU A 205 -4.46 -14.21 -0.37
N VAL A 206 -4.42 -15.30 -1.13
CA VAL A 206 -5.27 -15.48 -2.33
C VAL A 206 -6.74 -15.52 -1.94
N ASP A 207 -7.11 -16.17 -0.84
CA ASP A 207 -8.49 -16.18 -0.35
C ASP A 207 -8.96 -14.77 0.06
N GLU A 208 -8.12 -14.00 0.75
CA GLU A 208 -8.44 -12.61 1.12
C GLU A 208 -8.61 -11.71 -0.12
N VAL A 209 -7.72 -11.86 -1.10
CA VAL A 209 -7.78 -11.14 -2.38
C VAL A 209 -9.02 -11.53 -3.18
N SER A 210 -9.33 -12.81 -3.27
CA SER A 210 -10.48 -13.32 -4.04
C SER A 210 -11.78 -12.84 -3.42
N SER A 211 -11.92 -12.90 -2.09
CA SER A 211 -13.08 -12.36 -1.38
C SER A 211 -13.28 -10.86 -1.63
N PHE A 212 -12.20 -10.09 -1.66
CA PHE A 212 -12.26 -8.67 -2.01
C PHE A 212 -12.67 -8.46 -3.46
N CYS A 213 -12.09 -9.21 -4.40
CA CYS A 213 -12.44 -9.15 -5.82
C CYS A 213 -13.92 -9.48 -6.04
N ASP A 214 -14.45 -10.54 -5.43
CA ASP A 214 -15.85 -10.94 -5.52
C ASP A 214 -16.78 -9.83 -5.03
N LYS A 215 -16.44 -9.20 -3.89
CA LYS A 215 -17.20 -8.08 -3.32
C LYS A 215 -17.27 -6.88 -4.27
N HIS A 216 -16.22 -6.66 -5.06
CA HIS A 216 -16.11 -5.52 -5.97
C HIS A 216 -16.34 -5.89 -7.45
N HIS A 217 -16.85 -7.09 -7.73
CA HIS A 217 -17.11 -7.60 -9.08
C HIS A 217 -15.89 -7.55 -10.01
N ILE A 218 -14.71 -7.88 -9.45
CA ILE A 218 -13.45 -8.00 -10.19
C ILE A 218 -13.24 -9.48 -10.53
N ASP A 219 -12.91 -9.77 -11.79
CA ASP A 219 -12.62 -11.13 -12.24
C ASP A 219 -11.43 -11.72 -11.47
N VAL A 220 -11.64 -12.86 -10.82
CA VAL A 220 -10.61 -13.58 -10.06
C VAL A 220 -9.81 -14.48 -10.99
N SER A 221 -8.48 -14.35 -10.94
CA SER A 221 -7.58 -15.20 -11.72
C SER A 221 -7.54 -16.62 -11.16
N THR A 222 -7.90 -17.62 -11.97
CA THR A 222 -7.77 -19.04 -11.60
C THR A 222 -6.30 -19.42 -11.47
N MET A 223 -5.88 -19.91 -10.30
CA MET A 223 -4.45 -20.17 -10.02
C MET A 223 -3.82 -21.25 -10.92
N ASP A 224 -4.62 -22.21 -11.39
CA ASP A 224 -4.17 -23.30 -12.27
C ASP A 224 -4.17 -22.93 -13.76
N GLU A 225 -4.75 -21.79 -14.14
CA GLU A 225 -4.75 -21.32 -15.51
C GLU A 225 -3.39 -20.78 -15.95
N ALA A 226 -3.17 -20.78 -17.26
CA ALA A 226 -1.99 -20.19 -17.86
C ALA A 226 -1.95 -18.68 -17.62
N PHE A 227 -0.86 -18.19 -17.04
CA PHE A 227 -0.58 -16.77 -16.89
C PHE A 227 -0.26 -16.18 -18.26
N ILE A 228 -1.03 -15.17 -18.66
CA ILE A 228 -0.89 -14.50 -19.95
C ILE A 228 -0.30 -13.11 -19.71
N LEU A 229 0.95 -12.91 -20.12
CA LEU A 229 1.55 -11.57 -20.16
C LEU A 229 0.92 -10.73 -21.28
N PRO A 230 0.28 -9.59 -20.97
CA PRO A 230 -0.25 -8.69 -21.99
C PRO A 230 0.87 -8.20 -22.92
N GLY A 231 0.62 -8.18 -24.23
CA GLY A 231 1.54 -7.60 -25.21
C GLY A 231 2.74 -8.48 -25.63
N ARG A 232 2.89 -9.71 -25.13
CA ARG A 232 3.91 -10.65 -25.63
C ARG A 232 3.33 -11.71 -26.56
N SER A 233 4.06 -12.01 -27.63
CA SER A 233 3.75 -13.12 -28.53
C SER A 233 3.79 -14.44 -27.77
N ARG A 234 2.75 -15.25 -27.92
CA ARG A 234 2.65 -16.61 -27.34
C ARG A 234 3.56 -17.63 -28.02
N ARG A 235 4.20 -17.26 -29.14
CA ARG A 235 5.08 -18.17 -29.87
C ARG A 235 6.33 -18.41 -29.02
N ASN A 236 6.42 -19.61 -28.44
CA ASN A 236 7.59 -20.18 -27.74
C ASN A 236 7.82 -19.76 -26.28
N ALA A 237 6.84 -19.18 -25.57
CA ALA A 237 6.96 -18.94 -24.14
C ALA A 237 6.56 -20.19 -23.33
N PRO A 238 7.32 -20.59 -22.30
CA PRO A 238 6.89 -21.66 -21.40
C PRO A 238 5.58 -21.25 -20.71
N ILE A 239 4.60 -22.14 -20.71
CA ILE A 239 3.32 -21.93 -20.02
C ILE A 239 3.61 -21.92 -18.52
N LYS A 240 3.57 -20.72 -17.93
CA LYS A 240 3.59 -20.53 -16.47
C LYS A 240 2.15 -20.44 -16.01
N THR A 241 1.82 -21.07 -14.88
CA THR A 241 0.50 -20.88 -14.26
C THR A 241 0.45 -19.56 -13.50
N ASN A 242 -0.76 -19.06 -13.24
CA ASN A 242 -0.98 -17.92 -12.34
C ASN A 242 -0.35 -18.19 -10.96
N ARG A 243 -0.46 -19.42 -10.45
CA ARG A 243 0.21 -19.83 -9.21
C ARG A 243 1.72 -19.62 -9.29
N HIS A 244 2.37 -20.05 -10.37
CA HIS A 244 3.82 -19.87 -10.53
C HIS A 244 4.23 -18.39 -10.70
N HIS A 245 3.35 -17.54 -11.22
CA HIS A 245 3.61 -16.11 -11.32
C HIS A 245 3.51 -15.42 -9.95
N TYR A 246 2.45 -15.68 -9.19
CA TYR A 246 2.17 -15.00 -7.92
C TYR A 246 2.87 -15.64 -6.71
N HIS A 247 3.29 -16.91 -6.79
CA HIS A 247 3.96 -17.65 -5.71
C HIS A 247 5.47 -17.80 -6.00
N VAL A 248 6.31 -16.97 -5.36
CA VAL A 248 7.80 -16.97 -5.48
C VAL A 248 8.51 -16.86 -4.12
#